data_AF-A0A7S0N1I6-F1
#
_entry.id   AF-A0A7S0N1I6-F1
#
_cell.length_a   1.000
_cell.length_b   1.000
_cell.length_c   1.000
_cell.angle_alpha   90.00
_cell.angle_beta   90.00
_cell.angle_gamma   90.00
#
_symmetry.space_group_name_H-M   'P 1'
#
loop_
_entity.id
_entity.type
_entity.pdbx_description
1 polymer ?
#
loop_
_entity_poly.entity_id
_entity_poly.type
_entity_poly.pdbx_seq_one_letter_code
_entity_poly.pdbx_strand_id
1 'polypeptide(L)'
;AGAGGAAEPPEFLFGEESPVWMRDFSAPCPHPKASAELDTVLARLGARRMVVGHTPQPRGINAHVTPGGGEVWRCDTGMSAGVISGPREVLEILPAAAAGEGQVRVLTAAGPIPGDVRRRRGPPAHPRPAPG
;
A
#
# COMPACT_ATOMS: atom_id res chain seq x y z
N ALA A 1 41.97 -2.79 -3.94
CA ALA A 1 40.55 -2.84 -3.55
C ALA A 1 39.99 -1.43 -3.68
N GLY A 2 39.04 -1.20 -4.58
CA GLY A 2 38.51 0.13 -4.86
C GLY A 2 37.55 0.58 -3.74
N ALA A 3 37.85 1.71 -3.11
CA ALA A 3 36.92 2.39 -2.23
C ALA A 3 35.84 3.06 -3.08
N GLY A 4 34.66 2.43 -3.16
CA GLY A 4 33.47 3.09 -3.68
C GLY A 4 33.00 4.10 -2.64
N GLY A 5 33.28 5.39 -2.86
CA GLY A 5 32.75 6.47 -2.04
C GLY A 5 31.23 6.49 -2.18
N ALA A 6 30.51 5.96 -1.19
CA ALA A 6 29.06 6.14 -1.11
C ALA A 6 28.80 7.61 -0.76
N ALA A 7 28.13 8.34 -1.65
CA ALA A 7 27.60 9.65 -1.33
C ALA A 7 26.64 9.53 -0.13
N GLU A 8 26.65 10.52 0.76
CA GLU A 8 25.71 10.59 1.88
C GLU A 8 24.27 10.51 1.35
N PRO A 9 23.40 9.66 1.93
CA PRO A 9 22.02 9.58 1.49
C PRO A 9 21.30 10.92 1.69
N PRO A 10 20.36 11.29 0.81
CA PRO A 10 19.56 12.50 0.98
C PRO A 10 18.83 12.52 2.32
N GLU A 11 18.79 13.69 2.98
CA GLU A 11 18.22 13.86 4.32
C GLU A 11 16.75 13.42 4.43
N PHE A 12 15.97 13.60 3.36
CA PHE A 12 14.53 13.26 3.33
C PHE A 12 14.25 11.75 3.45
N LEU A 13 15.28 10.90 3.34
CA LEU A 13 15.15 9.46 3.57
C LEU A 13 15.10 9.10 5.05
N PHE A 14 15.45 10.03 5.94
CA PHE A 14 15.48 9.82 7.39
C PHE A 14 14.24 10.42 8.08
N GLY A 15 13.92 9.90 9.26
CA GLY A 15 12.78 10.36 10.08
C GLY A 15 11.48 9.59 9.83
N GLU A 16 10.53 9.71 10.75
CA GLU A 16 9.27 8.94 10.73
C GLU A 16 8.35 9.29 9.55
N GLU A 17 8.40 10.53 9.08
CA GLU A 17 7.61 11.00 7.92
C GLU A 17 8.32 10.75 6.57
N SER A 18 9.49 10.10 6.58
CA SER A 18 10.20 9.72 5.37
C SER A 18 9.38 8.70 4.55
N PRO A 19 9.47 8.71 3.20
CA PRO A 19 8.91 7.66 2.36
C PRO A 19 9.36 6.24 2.73
N VAL A 20 10.49 6.11 3.43
CA VAL A 20 11.07 4.82 3.86
C VAL A 20 10.42 4.32 5.16
N TRP A 21 10.06 5.21 6.08
CA TRP A 21 9.66 4.86 7.45
C TRP A 21 8.19 5.16 7.76
N MET A 22 7.55 6.04 6.98
CA MET A 22 6.15 6.41 7.16
C MET A 22 5.26 5.18 7.08
N ARG A 23 4.36 5.05 8.08
CA ARG A 23 3.46 3.89 8.18
C ARG A 23 2.01 4.21 7.82
N ASP A 24 1.64 5.46 7.61
CA ASP A 24 0.26 5.93 7.43
C ASP A 24 -0.53 5.14 6.38
N PHE A 25 0.07 4.88 5.21
CA PHE A 25 -0.57 4.11 4.14
C PHE A 25 -0.52 2.58 4.35
N SER A 26 0.36 2.11 5.24
CA SER A 26 0.58 0.70 5.54
C SER A 26 -0.13 0.22 6.81
N ALA A 27 -0.70 1.14 7.59
CA ALA A 27 -1.46 0.85 8.79
C ALA A 27 -2.69 -0.03 8.46
N PRO A 28 -3.06 -1.00 9.32
CA PRO A 28 -4.23 -1.85 9.09
C PRO A 28 -5.54 -1.08 8.91
N CYS A 29 -5.69 0.04 9.63
CA CYS A 29 -6.78 1.00 9.49
C CYS A 29 -6.17 2.39 9.26
N PRO A 30 -5.99 2.82 8.00
CA PRO A 30 -5.44 4.14 7.71
C PRO A 30 -6.33 5.24 8.28
N HIS A 31 -5.71 6.28 8.85
CA HIS A 31 -6.44 7.45 9.33
C HIS A 31 -7.19 8.13 8.15
N PRO A 32 -8.38 8.74 8.37
CA PRO A 32 -9.12 9.42 7.31
C PRO A 32 -8.29 10.46 6.54
N LYS A 33 -7.40 11.17 7.25
CA LYS A 33 -6.44 12.13 6.65
C LYS A 33 -5.52 11.45 5.63
N ALA A 34 -4.93 10.31 5.98
CA ALA A 34 -4.08 9.53 5.08
C ALA A 34 -4.87 9.02 3.86
N SER A 35 -6.15 8.66 4.02
CA SER A 35 -6.98 8.28 2.85
C SER A 35 -7.20 9.45 1.88
N ALA A 36 -7.47 10.65 2.39
CA ALA A 36 -7.64 11.84 1.55
C ALA A 36 -6.33 12.28 0.87
N GLU A 37 -5.21 12.16 1.58
CA GLU A 37 -3.87 12.39 1.03
C GLU A 37 -3.53 11.38 -0.06
N LEU A 38 -3.84 10.10 0.15
CA LEU A 38 -3.67 9.06 -0.86
C LEU A 38 -4.42 9.38 -2.15
N ASP A 39 -5.70 9.78 -2.05
CA ASP A 39 -6.49 10.20 -3.20
C ASP A 39 -5.83 11.38 -3.93
N THR A 40 -5.35 12.37 -3.19
CA THR A 40 -4.68 13.55 -3.75
C THR A 40 -3.39 13.18 -4.48
N VAL A 41 -2.55 12.32 -3.89
CA VAL A 41 -1.29 11.86 -4.47
C VAL A 41 -1.53 11.06 -5.74
N LEU A 42 -2.48 10.11 -5.71
CA LEU A 42 -2.80 9.28 -6.86
C LEU A 42 -3.34 10.12 -8.03
N ALA A 43 -4.21 11.10 -7.75
CA ALA A 43 -4.70 12.02 -8.79
C ALA A 43 -3.56 12.84 -9.40
N ARG A 44 -2.65 13.39 -8.59
CA ARG A 44 -1.51 14.17 -9.07
C ARG A 44 -0.54 13.36 -9.93
N LEU A 45 -0.40 12.07 -9.64
CA LEU A 45 0.49 11.16 -10.37
C LEU A 45 -0.20 10.47 -11.56
N GLY A 46 -1.50 10.68 -11.77
CA GLY A 46 -2.27 9.93 -12.77
C GLY A 46 -2.28 8.41 -12.51
N ALA A 47 -2.07 8.01 -11.26
CA ALA A 47 -1.97 6.62 -10.84
C ALA A 47 -3.29 6.13 -10.24
N ARG A 48 -3.52 4.81 -10.31
CA ARG A 48 -4.71 4.20 -9.70
C ARG A 48 -4.45 3.67 -8.29
N ARG A 49 -3.21 3.25 -8.02
CA ARG A 49 -2.86 2.48 -6.83
C ARG A 49 -1.45 2.79 -6.35
N MET A 50 -1.27 2.71 -5.05
CA MET A 50 0.03 2.71 -4.37
C MET A 50 0.34 1.31 -3.86
N VAL A 51 1.61 0.88 -3.92
CA VAL A 51 2.07 -0.39 -3.35
C VAL A 51 3.09 -0.08 -2.26
N VAL A 52 2.85 -0.57 -1.04
CA VAL A 52 3.67 -0.27 0.14
C VAL A 52 4.06 -1.55 0.88
N GLY A 53 5.20 -1.48 1.59
CA GLY A 53 5.66 -2.52 2.51
C GLY A 53 5.82 -1.97 3.93
N HIS A 54 6.92 -2.35 4.58
CA HIS A 54 7.43 -1.84 5.86
C HIS A 54 6.60 -2.16 7.12
N THR A 55 5.26 -2.19 7.02
CA THR A 55 4.38 -2.62 8.11
C THR A 55 3.84 -4.02 7.82
N PRO A 56 4.27 -5.03 8.59
CA PRO A 56 3.84 -6.41 8.40
C PRO A 56 2.32 -6.59 8.49
N GLN A 57 1.77 -7.32 7.53
CA GLN A 57 0.38 -7.71 7.41
C GLN A 57 0.24 -9.21 7.75
N PRO A 58 -0.07 -9.57 9.01
CA PRO A 58 0.02 -10.96 9.47
C PRO A 58 -0.94 -11.93 8.77
N ARG A 59 -1.99 -11.40 8.11
CA ARG A 59 -2.99 -12.18 7.37
C ARG A 59 -2.76 -12.18 5.85
N GLY A 60 -1.58 -11.75 5.41
CA GLY A 60 -1.23 -11.66 4.00
C GLY A 60 -1.53 -10.29 3.37
N ILE A 61 -1.19 -10.21 2.09
CA ILE A 61 -1.33 -9.02 1.24
C ILE A 61 -2.78 -8.58 1.19
N ASN A 62 -3.02 -7.30 1.42
CA ASN A 62 -4.37 -6.76 1.43
C ASN A 62 -4.36 -5.32 0.94
N ALA A 63 -5.54 -4.78 0.66
CA ALA A 63 -5.68 -3.43 0.14
C ALA A 63 -6.71 -2.62 0.92
N HIS A 64 -6.46 -1.32 1.00
CA HIS A 64 -7.44 -0.32 1.41
C HIS A 64 -7.88 0.48 0.19
N VAL A 65 -9.19 0.66 0.06
CA VAL A 65 -9.81 1.51 -0.96
C VAL A 65 -10.40 2.72 -0.26
N THR A 66 -9.94 3.89 -0.67
CA THR A 66 -10.42 5.17 -0.15
C THR A 66 -11.84 5.48 -0.65
N PRO A 67 -12.54 6.45 -0.04
CA PRO A 67 -13.80 6.96 -0.59
C PRO A 67 -13.68 7.53 -2.01
N GLY A 68 -12.52 8.09 -2.38
CA GLY A 68 -12.26 8.61 -3.73
C GLY A 68 -11.92 7.55 -4.77
N GLY A 69 -11.84 6.27 -4.38
CA GLY A 69 -11.53 5.15 -5.27
C GLY A 69 -10.04 4.86 -5.47
N GLY A 70 -9.16 5.63 -4.82
CA GLY A 70 -7.74 5.32 -4.72
C GLY A 70 -7.50 4.03 -3.94
N GLU A 71 -6.51 3.23 -4.37
CA GLU A 71 -6.14 1.98 -3.69
C GLU A 71 -4.72 2.07 -3.11
N VAL A 72 -4.52 1.53 -1.91
CA VAL A 72 -3.18 1.17 -1.41
C VAL A 72 -3.11 -0.33 -1.13
N TRP A 73 -2.10 -0.98 -1.71
CA TRP A 73 -1.80 -2.39 -1.54
C TRP A 73 -0.63 -2.57 -0.58
N ARG A 74 -0.89 -3.26 0.54
CA ARG A 74 0.06 -3.51 1.63
C ARG A 74 0.64 -4.91 1.46
N CYS A 75 1.89 -4.99 1.04
CA CYS A 75 2.50 -6.23 0.55
C CYS A 75 3.53 -6.86 1.50
N ASP A 76 3.95 -6.15 2.55
CA ASP A 76 4.81 -6.73 3.56
C ASP A 76 3.99 -7.69 4.43
N THR A 77 4.21 -8.99 4.29
CA THR A 77 3.54 -10.02 5.11
C THR A 77 4.37 -10.44 6.32
N GLY A 78 5.54 -9.84 6.57
CA GLY A 78 6.46 -10.26 7.61
C GLY A 78 7.04 -11.66 7.36
N MET A 79 7.43 -11.96 6.10
CA MET A 79 7.92 -13.28 5.68
C MET A 79 9.19 -13.75 6.42
N SER A 80 10.01 -12.81 6.90
CA SER A 80 11.25 -13.14 7.59
C SER A 80 10.99 -13.93 8.88
N ALA A 81 11.79 -14.98 9.07
CA ALA A 81 11.80 -15.75 10.31
C ALA A 81 12.14 -14.83 11.49
N GLY A 82 11.32 -14.87 12.54
CA GLY A 82 11.49 -14.04 13.74
C GLY A 82 10.78 -12.68 13.72
N VAL A 83 10.12 -12.29 12.60
CA VAL A 83 9.24 -11.12 12.57
C VAL A 83 7.80 -11.57 12.81
N ILE A 84 7.18 -12.21 11.81
CA ILE A 84 5.86 -12.84 11.92
C ILE A 84 5.87 -14.26 11.33
N SER A 85 6.88 -14.61 10.52
CA SER A 85 6.87 -15.83 9.71
C SER A 85 5.57 -15.94 8.88
N GLY A 86 5.14 -14.80 8.34
CA GLY A 86 3.85 -14.66 7.67
C GLY A 86 3.79 -15.36 6.31
N PRO A 87 2.61 -15.35 5.66
CA PRO A 87 2.39 -16.10 4.43
C PRO A 87 3.23 -15.54 3.27
N ARG A 88 3.67 -16.44 2.39
CA ARG A 88 4.41 -16.12 1.16
C ARG A 88 3.39 -15.86 0.07
N GLU A 89 3.20 -14.60 -0.28
CA GLU A 89 2.20 -14.16 -1.25
C GLU A 89 2.83 -13.19 -2.25
N VAL A 90 2.26 -13.14 -3.45
CA VAL A 90 2.70 -12.24 -4.52
C VAL A 90 1.53 -11.38 -4.97
N LEU A 91 1.72 -10.06 -4.99
CA LEU A 91 0.79 -9.16 -5.67
C LEU A 91 1.09 -9.18 -7.17
N GLU A 92 0.10 -9.60 -7.96
CA GLU A 92 0.18 -9.60 -9.41
C GLU A 92 -0.77 -8.54 -9.97
N ILE A 93 -0.23 -7.65 -10.80
CA ILE A 93 -0.99 -6.61 -11.50
C ILE A 93 -0.73 -6.79 -12.99
N LEU A 94 -1.74 -7.22 -13.73
CA LEU A 94 -1.67 -7.39 -15.17
C LEU A 94 -2.40 -6.26 -15.90
N PRO A 95 -1.88 -5.80 -17.05
CA PRO A 95 -2.60 -4.84 -17.88
C PRO A 95 -3.90 -5.46 -18.40
N ALA A 96 -4.87 -4.61 -18.75
CA ALA A 96 -6.06 -5.06 -19.44
C ALA A 96 -5.69 -5.51 -20.86
N ALA A 97 -6.25 -6.63 -21.32
CA ALA A 97 -6.02 -7.14 -22.68
C ALA A 97 -6.63 -6.24 -23.78
N ALA A 98 -7.56 -5.35 -23.42
CA ALA A 98 -8.17 -4.31 -24.25
C ALA A 98 -8.65 -3.15 -23.35
N ALA A 99 -9.26 -2.09 -23.91
CA ALA A 99 -9.79 -0.94 -23.15
C ALA A 99 -10.70 -1.40 -22.00
N GLY A 100 -10.12 -1.51 -20.80
CA GLY A 100 -10.72 -2.13 -19.64
C GLY A 100 -9.79 -2.01 -18.43
N GLU A 101 -10.23 -2.53 -17.29
CA GLU A 101 -9.41 -2.53 -16.08
C GLU A 101 -8.43 -3.68 -16.06
N GLY A 102 -7.17 -3.40 -15.71
CA GLY A 102 -6.15 -4.42 -15.49
C GLY A 102 -6.52 -5.35 -14.33
N GLN A 103 -6.13 -6.62 -14.44
CA GLN A 103 -6.41 -7.61 -13.43
C GLN A 103 -5.47 -7.45 -12.22
N VAL A 104 -6.01 -7.60 -11.02
CA VAL A 104 -5.20 -7.67 -9.79
C VAL A 104 -5.49 -8.98 -9.07
N ARG A 105 -4.44 -9.72 -8.73
CA ARG A 105 -4.53 -11.01 -8.02
C ARG A 105 -3.49 -11.07 -6.91
N VAL A 106 -3.80 -11.84 -5.87
CA VAL A 106 -2.81 -12.26 -4.87
C VAL A 106 -2.54 -13.74 -5.08
N LEU A 107 -1.33 -14.08 -5.50
CA LEU A 107 -0.92 -15.46 -5.70
C LEU A 107 -0.49 -16.04 -4.35
N THR A 108 -1.08 -17.17 -3.98
CA THR A 108 -0.77 -17.91 -2.76
C THR A 108 -0.37 -19.34 -3.12
N ALA A 109 0.16 -20.10 -2.16
CA ALA A 109 0.42 -21.53 -2.34
C ALA A 109 -0.85 -22.34 -2.69
N ALA A 110 -2.02 -21.86 -2.28
CA ALA A 110 -3.31 -22.50 -2.58
C ALA A 110 -3.89 -22.08 -3.95
N GLY A 111 -3.25 -21.13 -4.64
CA GLY A 111 -3.71 -20.61 -5.92
C GLY A 111 -3.95 -19.08 -5.91
N PRO A 112 -4.38 -18.54 -7.06
CA PRO A 112 -4.65 -17.11 -7.23
C PRO A 112 -5.94 -16.70 -6.52
N ILE A 113 -5.89 -15.60 -5.78
CA ILE A 113 -7.03 -14.95 -5.14
C ILE A 113 -7.34 -13.65 -5.90
N PRO A 114 -8.59 -13.44 -6.36
CA PRO A 114 -9.01 -12.18 -6.96
C PRO A 114 -8.79 -10.98 -6.03
N GLY A 115 -8.29 -9.86 -6.58
CA GLY A 115 -7.88 -8.70 -5.78
C GLY A 115 -9.03 -8.02 -5.02
N ASP A 116 -10.26 -8.07 -5.53
CA ASP A 116 -11.47 -7.60 -4.86
C ASP A 116 -11.73 -8.28 -3.51
N VAL A 117 -11.36 -9.56 -3.37
CA VAL A 117 -11.45 -10.29 -2.09
C VAL A 117 -10.49 -9.72 -1.04
N ARG A 118 -9.37 -9.14 -1.47
CA ARG A 118 -8.33 -8.57 -0.61
C ARG A 118 -8.52 -7.06 -0.38
N ARG A 119 -9.42 -6.40 -1.12
CA ARG A 119 -9.77 -4.99 -0.95
C ARG A 119 -10.74 -4.80 0.22
N ARG A 120 -10.40 -3.89 1.11
CA ARG A 120 -11.27 -3.39 2.18
C ARG A 120 -11.61 -1.95 1.87
N ARG A 121 -12.90 -1.61 1.90
CA ARG A 121 -13.31 -0.20 1.81
C ARG A 121 -13.14 0.45 3.18
N GLY A 122 -12.60 1.66 3.19
CA GLY A 122 -12.61 2.49 4.38
C GLY A 122 -14.03 2.80 4.86
N PRO A 123 -14.22 3.13 6.14
CA PRO A 123 -15.47 3.73 6.59
C PRO A 123 -15.74 5.01 5.79
N PRO A 124 -17.01 5.37 5.53
CA PRO A 124 -17.34 6.65 4.91
C PRO A 124 -16.71 7.79 5.72
N ALA A 125 -16.17 8.81 5.04
CA ALA A 125 -15.64 9.99 5.71
C ALA A 125 -16.73 10.59 6.59
N HIS A 126 -16.42 10.87 7.87
CA HIS A 126 -17.35 11.59 8.73
C HIS A 126 -17.66 12.96 8.11
N PRO A 127 -18.93 13.40 8.06
CA PRO A 127 -19.25 14.74 7.62
C PRO A 127 -18.51 15.74 8.51
N ARG A 128 -17.87 16.72 7.89
CA ARG A 128 -17.19 17.83 8.57
C ARG A 128 -18.20 18.50 9.50
N PRO A 129 -17.90 18.74 10.80
CA PRO A 129 -18.79 19.53 11.63
C PRO A 129 -18.98 20.90 10.98
N ALA A 130 -20.23 21.37 10.93
CA ALA A 130 -20.54 22.71 10.43
C ALA A 130 -19.74 23.75 11.23
N PRO A 131 -19.24 24.82 10.59
CA PRO A 131 -18.65 25.92 11.34
C PRO A 131 -19.73 26.50 12.27
N GLY A 132 -19.43 26.53 13.57
CA GLY A 132 -20.23 27.18 14.58
C GLY A 132 -20.05 28.69 14.58
#